data_AF-A0A962PZM8-F1
#
_entry.id   AF-A0A962PZM8-F1
#
_cell.length_a   1.000
_cell.length_b   1.000
_cell.length_c   1.000
_cell.angle_alpha   90.00
_cell.angle_beta   90.00
_cell.angle_gamma   90.00
#
_symmetry.space_group_name_H-M   'P 1'
#
loop_
_entity.id
_entity.type
_entity.pdbx_description
1 polymer ?
#
loop_
_entity_poly.entity_id
_entity_poly.type
_entity_poly.pdbx_seq_one_letter_code
_entity_poly.pdbx_strand_id
1 'polypeptide(L)'
;MSIPVPETNSTQAGESALDLGALIHSSAGIIALVLGGLMYAYSWALPLFSGLMILSAVSAIWISWSQDAWVPGHWLAMLPIIGIGLGYFVAPWGYTLAYICLWIAFAHFIIRGIQKVRAQRQTGA
;
A
#
# COMPACT_ATOMS: atom_id res chain seq x y z
N MET A 1 11.19 11.87 50.19
CA MET A 1 10.34 12.62 49.23
C MET A 1 10.83 12.28 47.83
N SER A 2 10.32 11.21 47.23
CA SER A 2 10.72 10.73 45.90
C SER A 2 9.93 11.50 44.85
N ILE A 3 10.64 12.16 43.93
CA ILE A 3 10.05 12.86 42.80
C ILE A 3 9.54 11.81 41.80
N PRO A 4 8.27 11.85 41.36
CA PRO A 4 7.79 10.97 40.30
C PRO A 4 8.45 11.36 38.96
N VAL A 5 9.11 10.40 38.32
CA VAL A 5 9.68 10.56 36.97
C VAL A 5 8.53 10.43 35.95
N PRO A 6 8.38 11.35 34.98
CA PRO A 6 7.35 11.24 33.95
C PRO A 6 7.74 10.17 32.91
N GLU A 7 7.09 9.00 32.95
CA GLU A 7 7.19 7.95 31.93
C GLU A 7 6.27 8.23 30.71
N THR A 8 6.46 9.32 29.98
CA THR A 8 5.46 9.74 28.97
C THR A 8 5.93 9.93 27.52
N ASN A 9 7.15 9.56 27.11
CA ASN A 9 7.61 9.96 25.76
C ASN A 9 7.95 8.85 24.75
N SER A 10 8.00 7.56 25.12
CA SER A 10 8.34 6.49 24.17
C SER A 10 7.13 5.83 23.50
N THR A 11 6.03 5.63 24.23
CA THR A 11 4.85 4.90 23.72
C THR A 11 4.01 5.74 22.74
N GLN A 12 3.83 7.05 22.98
CA GLN A 12 3.06 7.93 22.09
C GLN A 12 3.71 8.17 20.72
N ALA A 13 5.05 8.18 20.65
CA ALA A 13 5.78 8.41 19.41
C ALA A 13 5.64 7.23 18.43
N GLY A 14 5.64 5.99 18.93
CA GLY A 14 5.49 4.79 18.12
C GLY A 14 4.07 4.59 17.57
N GLU A 15 3.05 4.92 18.36
CA GLU A 15 1.65 4.83 17.95
C GLU A 15 1.31 5.86 16.87
N SER A 16 1.78 7.11 17.06
CA SER A 16 1.58 8.19 16.08
C SER A 16 2.29 7.94 14.75
N ALA A 17 3.48 7.36 14.76
CA ALA A 17 4.22 7.02 13.54
C ALA A 17 3.55 5.89 12.75
N LEU A 18 3.00 4.88 13.43
CA LEU A 18 2.22 3.81 12.81
C LEU A 18 0.94 4.34 12.17
N ASP A 19 0.25 5.26 12.85
CA ASP A 19 -1.01 5.85 12.38
C ASP A 19 -0.78 6.79 11.19
N LEU A 20 0.30 7.60 11.23
CA LEU A 20 0.70 8.45 10.12
C LEU A 20 1.10 7.64 8.89
N GLY A 21 1.85 6.54 9.08
CA GLY A 21 2.22 5.62 8.00
C GLY A 21 1.01 4.96 7.35
N ALA A 22 0.03 4.52 8.15
CA ALA A 22 -1.21 3.94 7.66
C ALA A 22 -2.07 4.98 6.91
N LEU A 23 -2.13 6.21 7.40
CA LEU A 23 -2.85 7.31 6.78
C LEU A 23 -2.25 7.68 5.40
N ILE A 24 -0.93 7.83 5.33
CA ILE A 24 -0.21 8.14 4.08
C ILE A 24 -0.35 6.99 3.08
N HIS A 25 -0.26 5.73 3.54
CA HIS A 25 -0.44 4.57 2.68
C HIS A 25 -1.87 4.49 2.12
N SER A 26 -2.88 4.75 2.97
CA SER A 26 -4.29 4.73 2.57
C SER A 26 -4.62 5.87 1.60
N SER A 27 -4.09 7.07 1.84
CA SER A 27 -4.29 8.22 0.95
C SER A 27 -3.61 8.01 -0.40
N ALA A 28 -2.38 7.49 -0.41
CA ALA A 28 -1.67 7.12 -1.64
C ALA A 28 -2.43 6.06 -2.45
N GLY A 29 -3.02 5.06 -1.78
CA GLY A 29 -3.85 4.04 -2.44
C GLY A 29 -5.13 4.60 -3.08
N ILE A 30 -5.82 5.52 -2.38
CA ILE A 30 -7.02 6.18 -2.91
C ILE A 30 -6.65 7.08 -4.10
N ILE A 31 -5.56 7.85 -4.00
CA ILE A 31 -5.07 8.69 -5.11
C ILE A 31 -4.72 7.82 -6.32
N ALA A 32 -4.06 6.67 -6.12
CA ALA A 32 -3.76 5.74 -7.19
C ALA A 32 -5.03 5.14 -7.83
N LEU A 33 -6.08 4.84 -7.04
CA LEU A 33 -7.38 4.38 -7.54
C LEU A 33 -8.08 5.43 -8.41
N VAL A 34 -8.09 6.67 -7.95
CA VAL A 34 -8.68 7.80 -8.68
C VAL A 34 -7.91 8.04 -9.97
N LEU A 35 -6.57 8.08 -9.93
CA LEU A 35 -5.73 8.26 -11.12
C LEU A 35 -5.87 7.10 -12.11
N GLY A 36 -5.96 5.86 -11.62
CA GLY A 36 -6.20 4.69 -12.46
C GLY A 36 -7.56 4.71 -13.15
N GLY A 37 -8.61 5.22 -12.49
CA GLY A 37 -9.90 5.46 -13.14
C GLY A 37 -9.85 6.65 -14.12
N LEU A 38 -9.11 7.69 -13.75
CA LEU A 38 -8.97 8.91 -14.54
C LEU A 38 -8.17 8.68 -15.84
N MET A 39 -7.33 7.64 -15.90
CA MET A 39 -6.58 7.30 -17.13
C MET A 39 -7.49 6.99 -18.32
N TYR A 40 -8.74 6.54 -18.10
CA TYR A 40 -9.69 6.29 -19.18
C TYR A 40 -10.23 7.57 -19.82
N ALA A 41 -10.18 8.70 -19.09
CA ALA A 41 -10.63 10.01 -19.58
C ALA A 41 -9.46 10.93 -19.95
N TYR A 42 -8.29 10.77 -19.31
CA TYR A 42 -7.16 11.68 -19.44
C TYR A 42 -5.83 10.95 -19.60
N SER A 43 -5.13 11.22 -20.71
CA SER A 43 -3.84 10.59 -21.06
C SER A 43 -2.69 10.96 -20.12
N TRP A 44 -2.76 12.10 -19.42
CA TRP A 44 -1.75 12.53 -18.46
C TRP A 44 -1.81 11.78 -17.12
N ALA A 45 -2.95 11.15 -16.79
CA ALA A 45 -3.10 10.38 -15.56
C ALA A 45 -2.38 9.03 -15.62
N LEU A 46 -2.17 8.50 -16.83
CA LEU A 46 -1.51 7.22 -17.09
C LEU A 46 -0.04 7.19 -16.61
N PRO A 47 0.83 8.15 -16.95
CA PRO A 47 2.20 8.17 -16.44
C PRO A 47 2.28 8.41 -14.93
N LEU A 48 1.34 9.18 -14.34
CA LEU A 48 1.28 9.36 -12.88
C LEU A 48 0.86 8.07 -12.16
N PHE A 49 -0.15 7.37 -12.68
CA PHE A 49 -0.59 6.07 -12.18
C PHE A 49 0.55 5.04 -12.26
N SER A 50 1.19 4.93 -13.43
CA SER A 50 2.33 4.05 -13.64
C SER A 50 3.48 4.33 -12.65
N GLY A 51 3.80 5.61 -12.45
CA GLY A 51 4.83 6.02 -11.49
C GLY A 51 4.53 5.61 -10.06
N LEU A 52 3.29 5.81 -9.59
CA LEU A 52 2.86 5.39 -8.24
C LEU A 52 2.93 3.87 -8.05
N MET A 53 2.59 3.11 -9.09
CA MET A 53 2.65 1.65 -9.06
C MET A 53 4.08 1.12 -9.03
N ILE A 54 4.98 1.71 -9.82
CA ILE A 54 6.41 1.37 -9.79
C ILE A 54 7.01 1.72 -8.41
N LEU A 55 6.66 2.90 -7.88
CA LEU A 55 7.14 3.32 -6.55
C LEU A 55 6.66 2.37 -5.43
N SER A 56 5.40 1.94 -5.50
CA SER A 56 4.81 0.97 -4.57
C SER A 56 5.53 -0.39 -4.65
N ALA A 57 5.78 -0.86 -5.87
CA ALA A 57 6.54 -2.07 -6.13
C ALA A 57 7.97 -2.01 -5.59
N VAL A 58 8.71 -0.94 -5.88
CA VAL A 58 10.09 -0.76 -5.38
C VAL A 58 10.11 -0.74 -3.86
N SER A 59 9.14 -0.09 -3.22
CA SER A 59 9.01 -0.09 -1.76
C SER A 59 8.76 -1.49 -1.20
N ALA A 60 7.92 -2.29 -1.87
CA ALA A 60 7.66 -3.68 -1.49
C ALA A 60 8.89 -4.58 -1.67
N ILE A 61 9.65 -4.41 -2.75
CA ILE A 61 10.91 -5.12 -2.99
C ILE A 61 11.95 -4.75 -1.93
N TRP A 62 12.08 -3.46 -1.62
CA TRP A 62 13.00 -2.97 -0.58
C TRP A 62 12.71 -3.57 0.80
N ILE A 63 11.44 -3.56 1.21
CA ILE A 63 11.01 -4.16 2.48
C ILE A 63 11.22 -5.69 2.44
N SER A 64 10.95 -6.33 1.31
CA SER A 64 11.14 -7.78 1.16
C SER A 64 12.61 -8.20 1.23
N TRP A 65 13.53 -7.41 0.64
CA TRP A 65 14.96 -7.63 0.76
C TRP A 65 15.45 -7.41 2.19
N SER A 66 14.91 -6.41 2.88
CA SER A 66 15.30 -6.13 4.28
C SER A 66 14.86 -7.19 5.28
N GLN A 67 13.94 -8.10 4.93
CA GLN A 67 13.36 -9.07 5.85
C GLN A 67 13.72 -10.53 5.52
N ASP A 68 14.54 -10.79 4.50
CA ASP A 68 14.96 -12.14 4.02
C ASP A 68 13.81 -13.16 3.88
N ALA A 69 12.56 -12.67 3.76
CA ALA A 69 11.35 -13.48 3.71
C ALA A 69 10.97 -13.72 2.25
N TRP A 70 11.83 -14.42 1.50
CA TRP A 70 11.49 -14.89 0.16
C TRP A 70 10.55 -16.11 0.28
N VAL A 71 9.28 -15.84 0.62
CA VAL A 71 8.20 -16.83 0.70
C VAL A 71 7.12 -16.51 -0.36
N PRO A 72 6.43 -17.51 -0.93
CA PRO A 72 5.45 -17.46 -2.04
C PRO A 72 4.40 -16.33 -2.14
N GLY A 73 4.21 -15.47 -1.13
CA GLY A 73 3.30 -14.31 -1.20
C GLY A 73 3.74 -13.20 -2.17
N HIS A 74 5.00 -13.21 -2.62
CA HIS A 74 5.61 -12.14 -3.44
C HIS A 74 5.09 -12.08 -4.89
N TRP A 75 4.50 -13.17 -5.41
CA TRP A 75 3.88 -13.18 -6.74
C TRP A 75 2.75 -12.15 -6.87
N LEU A 76 2.01 -11.90 -5.79
CA LEU A 76 0.89 -10.96 -5.79
C LEU A 76 1.36 -9.50 -5.87
N ALA A 77 2.57 -9.20 -5.36
CA ALA A 77 3.18 -7.87 -5.41
C ALA A 77 3.84 -7.57 -6.77
N MET A 78 4.24 -8.61 -7.52
CA MET A 78 4.78 -8.47 -8.88
C MET A 78 3.69 -8.34 -9.95
N LEU A 79 2.48 -8.81 -9.70
CA LEU A 79 1.34 -8.78 -10.63
C LEU A 79 1.07 -7.38 -11.25
N PRO A 80 1.06 -6.29 -10.47
CA PRO A 80 0.88 -4.96 -11.03
C PRO A 80 2.07 -4.48 -11.87
N ILE A 81 3.31 -4.89 -11.54
CA ILE A 81 4.50 -4.57 -12.34
C ILE A 81 4.44 -5.27 -13.69
N ILE A 82 4.05 -6.54 -13.71
CA ILE A 82 3.88 -7.31 -14.95
C ILE A 82 2.80 -6.66 -15.82
N GLY A 83 1.70 -6.17 -15.21
CA GLY A 83 0.68 -5.39 -15.90
C GLY A 83 1.22 -4.11 -16.54
N ILE A 84 2.04 -3.34 -15.83
CA ILE A 84 2.67 -2.14 -16.37
C ILE A 84 3.69 -2.46 -17.47
N GLY A 85 4.53 -3.48 -17.26
CA GLY A 85 5.47 -3.96 -18.28
C GLY A 85 4.75 -4.38 -19.56
N LEU A 86 3.66 -5.14 -19.45
CA LEU A 86 2.80 -5.46 -20.58
C LEU A 86 2.19 -4.22 -21.23
N GLY A 87 1.79 -3.22 -20.43
CA GLY A 87 1.26 -1.94 -20.89
C GLY A 87 2.24 -1.14 -21.74
N TYR A 88 3.54 -1.16 -21.38
CA TYR A 88 4.59 -0.48 -22.12
C TYR A 88 5.13 -1.26 -23.32
N PHE A 89 5.30 -2.59 -23.19
CA PHE A 89 6.05 -3.39 -24.17
C PHE A 89 5.17 -4.20 -25.13
N VAL A 90 3.92 -4.53 -24.76
CA VAL A 90 3.09 -5.45 -25.54
C VAL A 90 1.82 -4.78 -26.04
N ALA A 91 0.97 -4.28 -25.15
CA ALA A 91 -0.28 -3.64 -25.58
C ALA A 91 -0.96 -2.83 -24.45
N PRO A 92 -1.81 -1.84 -24.80
CA PRO A 92 -2.43 -0.92 -23.85
C PRO A 92 -3.32 -1.57 -22.78
N TRP A 93 -3.81 -2.79 -23.02
CA TRP A 93 -4.63 -3.53 -22.04
C TRP A 93 -3.85 -3.92 -20.77
N GLY A 94 -2.50 -3.91 -20.81
CA GLY A 94 -1.68 -4.14 -19.63
C GLY A 94 -1.93 -3.13 -18.51
N TYR A 95 -2.21 -1.87 -18.83
CA TYR A 95 -2.57 -0.85 -17.84
C TYR A 95 -3.90 -1.16 -17.14
N THR A 96 -4.88 -1.69 -17.87
CA THR A 96 -6.14 -2.19 -17.30
C THR A 96 -5.89 -3.36 -16.35
N LEU A 97 -4.98 -4.27 -16.70
CA LEU A 97 -4.57 -5.38 -15.84
C LEU A 97 -3.94 -4.88 -14.53
N ALA A 98 -3.04 -3.90 -14.62
CA ALA A 98 -2.44 -3.24 -13.47
C ALA A 98 -3.49 -2.54 -12.60
N TYR A 99 -4.49 -1.91 -13.22
CA TYR A 99 -5.61 -1.28 -12.52
C TYR A 99 -6.49 -2.29 -11.75
N ILE A 100 -6.79 -3.44 -12.36
CA ILE A 100 -7.51 -4.53 -11.69
C ILE A 100 -6.68 -5.07 -10.51
N CYS A 101 -5.37 -5.24 -10.68
CA CYS A 101 -4.49 -5.67 -9.60
C CYS A 101 -4.44 -4.66 -8.45
N LEU A 102 -4.42 -3.36 -8.75
CA LEU A 102 -4.53 -2.30 -7.76
C LEU A 102 -5.83 -2.40 -6.96
N TRP A 103 -6.97 -2.63 -7.65
CA TRP A 103 -8.26 -2.85 -6.99
C TRP A 103 -8.23 -4.04 -6.02
N ILE A 104 -7.64 -5.17 -6.43
CA ILE A 104 -7.50 -6.36 -5.59
C ILE A 104 -6.60 -6.09 -4.38
N ALA A 105 -5.47 -5.42 -4.59
CA ALA A 105 -4.54 -5.05 -3.51
C ALA A 105 -5.20 -4.11 -2.49
N PHE A 106 -5.99 -3.15 -2.97
CA PHE A 106 -6.75 -2.23 -2.11
C PHE A 106 -7.86 -2.94 -1.34
N ALA A 107 -8.61 -3.83 -1.98
CA ALA A 107 -9.62 -4.65 -1.29
C ALA A 107 -8.98 -5.53 -0.20
N HIS A 108 -7.85 -6.17 -0.51
CA HIS A 108 -7.07 -6.93 0.46
C HIS A 108 -6.62 -6.06 1.65
N PHE A 109 -6.18 -4.81 1.40
CA PHE A 109 -5.84 -3.86 2.44
C PHE A 109 -7.05 -3.50 3.33
N ILE A 110 -8.22 -3.21 2.75
CA ILE A 110 -9.45 -2.94 3.51
C ILE A 110 -9.81 -4.11 4.42
N ILE A 111 -9.80 -5.34 3.88
CA ILE A 111 -10.13 -6.56 4.65
C ILE A 111 -9.18 -6.69 5.84
N ARG A 112 -7.87 -6.51 5.61
CA ARG A 112 -6.86 -6.57 6.67
C ARG A 112 -7.04 -5.47 7.71
N GLY A 113 -7.38 -4.25 7.28
CA GLY A 113 -7.69 -3.13 8.16
C GLY A 113 -8.90 -3.42 9.06
N ILE A 114 -10.00 -3.91 8.48
CA ILE A 114 -11.20 -4.30 9.22
C ILE A 114 -10.90 -5.45 10.19
N GLN A 115 -10.12 -6.44 9.78
CA GLN A 115 -9.70 -7.55 10.66
C GLN A 115 -8.92 -7.04 11.88
N LYS A 116 -7.99 -6.10 11.68
CA LYS A 116 -7.24 -5.48 12.80
C LYS A 116 -8.15 -4.70 13.74
N VAL A 117 -9.07 -3.89 13.22
CA VAL A 117 -10.05 -3.14 14.04
C VAL A 117 -10.95 -4.10 14.84
N ARG A 118 -11.39 -5.20 14.22
CA ARG A 118 -12.17 -6.24 14.90
C ARG A 118 -11.37 -6.94 16.01
N ALA A 119 -10.11 -7.26 15.76
CA ALA A 119 -9.23 -7.88 16.75
C ALA A 119 -8.99 -6.97 17.95
N GLN A 120 -8.76 -5.66 17.73
CA GLN A 120 -8.60 -4.70 18.83
C GLN A 120 -9.89 -4.51 19.64
N ARG A 121 -11.06 -4.49 19.00
CA ARG A 121 -12.34 -4.44 19.71
C ARG A 121 -12.60 -5.69 20.59
N GLN A 122 -12.04 -6.83 20.23
CA GLN A 122 -12.18 -8.08 21.02
C GLN A 122 -11.20 -8.18 22.19
N THR A 123 -10.07 -7.45 22.17
CA THR A 123 -9.09 -7.43 23.27
C THR A 123 -9.35 -6.34 24.29
N GLY A 124 -10.20 -5.35 23.98
CA GLY A 124 -10.61 -4.28 24.89
C GLY A 124 -11.95 -4.49 25.60
N ALA A 125 -12.46 -5.73 25.67
CA ALA A 125 -13.69 -6.10 26.37
C ALA A 125 -13.39 -7.01 27.57
#